data_AF-X0BCM5-F1
#
_entry.id   AF-X0BCM5-F1
#
_cell.length_a   1.000
_cell.length_b   1.000
_cell.length_c   1.000
_cell.angle_alpha   90.00
_cell.angle_beta   90.00
_cell.angle_gamma   90.00
#
_symmetry.space_group_name_H-M   'P 1'
#
loop_
_entity.id
_entity.type
_entity.pdbx_description
1 polymer ?
#
loop_
_entity_poly.entity_id
_entity_poly.type
_entity_poly.pdbx_seq_one_letter_code
_entity_poly.pdbx_strand_id
1 'polypeptide(L)'
;MLCQGWKGGTGTSSRIVAGENETSYTVAALVQANYGRLQHLHISGVPVGRILQKRNASSKAAAAHDTEYDEAKNKKDGSIIVILATDAPLLPVQLQRLAKRATMGLARVGSYAHNPSGDLFLAFSTAAEIPVQTVTGQHRAVDPFKPGLINIEATDNQTINGLFEAAADATEEAIYNALTMAETMTGNMGRTVEALPLEATREIIARFKEVEGSFV
;
A
#
# COMPACT_ATOMS: atom_id res chain seq x y z
N MET A 1 -4.87 2.93 -14.07
CA MET A 1 -4.71 3.43 -12.69
C MET A 1 -3.81 4.65 -12.70
N LEU A 2 -4.16 5.68 -11.92
CA LEU A 2 -3.41 6.92 -11.75
C LEU A 2 -3.21 7.15 -10.26
N CYS A 3 -1.95 7.23 -9.82
CA CYS A 3 -1.58 7.42 -8.43
C CYS A 3 -0.74 8.69 -8.27
N GLN A 4 -1.18 9.61 -7.41
CA GLN A 4 -0.47 10.85 -7.08
C GLN A 4 0.03 11.62 -8.32
N GLY A 5 -0.81 11.74 -9.35
CA GLY A 5 -0.48 12.49 -10.58
C GLY A 5 0.27 11.70 -11.65
N TRP A 6 0.77 10.52 -11.31
CA TRP A 6 1.55 9.67 -12.22
C TRP A 6 0.80 8.37 -12.52
N LYS A 7 1.34 7.61 -13.46
CA LYS A 7 0.88 6.25 -13.71
C LYS A 7 1.01 5.43 -12.43
N GLY A 8 -0.10 4.83 -12.01
CA GLY A 8 -0.14 3.88 -10.91
C GLY A 8 -0.42 2.45 -11.40
N GLY A 9 -0.78 1.57 -10.49
CA GLY A 9 -1.05 0.17 -10.82
C GLY A 9 -0.80 -0.75 -9.64
N THR A 10 -0.18 -1.88 -9.91
CA THR A 10 0.12 -2.90 -8.90
C THR A 10 1.52 -2.70 -8.35
N GLY A 11 1.68 -2.85 -7.04
CA GLY A 11 2.99 -2.90 -6.39
C GLY A 11 2.99 -3.87 -5.23
N THR A 12 4.17 -4.33 -4.85
CA THR A 12 4.34 -5.31 -3.78
C THR A 12 5.62 -5.05 -2.99
N SER A 13 5.63 -5.43 -1.72
CA SER A 13 6.83 -5.47 -0.87
C SER A 13 6.60 -6.42 0.31
N SER A 14 7.66 -6.78 1.03
CA SER A 14 7.57 -7.58 2.25
C SER A 14 8.65 -7.22 3.26
N ARG A 15 8.45 -7.64 4.50
CA ARG A 15 9.39 -7.54 5.61
C ARG A 15 9.48 -8.87 6.32
N ILE A 16 10.68 -9.21 6.78
CA ILE A 16 10.91 -10.30 7.72
C ILE A 16 10.99 -9.68 9.11
N VAL A 17 10.25 -10.25 10.05
CA VAL A 17 10.13 -9.82 11.45
C VAL A 17 10.67 -10.94 12.33
N ALA A 18 11.63 -10.63 13.19
CA ALA A 18 12.12 -11.60 14.16
C ALA A 18 11.01 -11.96 15.18
N GLY A 19 10.84 -13.24 15.42
CA GLY A 19 10.00 -13.79 16.48
C GLY A 19 10.83 -14.29 17.66
N GLU A 20 10.16 -14.84 18.66
CA GLU A 20 10.83 -15.49 19.80
C GLU A 20 11.46 -16.82 19.35
N ASN A 21 12.41 -17.34 20.15
CA ASN A 21 13.04 -18.66 19.92
C ASN A 21 13.63 -18.84 18.51
N GLU A 22 14.30 -17.81 17.99
CA GLU A 22 14.92 -17.80 16.67
C GLU A 22 13.93 -18.02 15.50
N THR A 23 12.63 -17.82 15.73
CA THR A 23 11.62 -17.82 14.67
C THR A 23 11.63 -16.50 13.91
N SER A 24 11.05 -16.51 12.71
CA SER A 24 10.82 -15.29 11.94
C SER A 24 9.50 -15.38 11.20
N TYR A 25 8.84 -14.25 11.04
CA TYR A 25 7.60 -14.12 10.31
C TYR A 25 7.76 -13.18 9.13
N THR A 26 6.97 -13.39 8.09
CA THR A 26 6.86 -12.51 6.94
C THR A 26 5.60 -11.67 7.07
N VAL A 27 5.69 -10.38 6.76
CA VAL A 27 4.54 -9.54 6.43
C VAL A 27 4.73 -9.02 5.03
N ALA A 28 3.82 -9.37 4.13
CA ALA A 28 3.83 -8.94 2.73
C ALA A 28 2.62 -8.05 2.43
N ALA A 29 2.83 -7.06 1.56
CA ALA A 29 1.79 -6.15 1.09
C ALA A 29 1.69 -6.22 -0.44
N LEU A 30 0.48 -6.40 -0.96
CA LEU A 30 0.15 -6.21 -2.37
C LEU A 30 -0.83 -5.05 -2.49
N VAL A 31 -0.54 -4.07 -3.34
CA VAL A 31 -1.37 -2.88 -3.50
C VAL A 31 -1.85 -2.73 -4.93
N GLN A 32 -3.06 -2.18 -5.08
CA GLN A 32 -3.53 -1.61 -6.33
C GLN A 32 -3.72 -0.11 -6.12
N ALA A 33 -2.72 0.69 -6.50
CA ALA A 33 -2.67 2.13 -6.24
C ALA A 33 -3.30 2.97 -7.36
N ASN A 34 -4.36 3.69 -7.03
CA ASN A 34 -5.10 4.57 -7.94
C ASN A 34 -5.64 5.81 -7.21
N TYR A 35 -4.90 6.41 -6.30
CA TYR A 35 -5.38 7.47 -5.40
C TYR A 35 -4.47 8.70 -5.42
N GLY A 36 -4.93 9.80 -4.83
CA GLY A 36 -4.09 10.92 -4.40
C GLY A 36 -3.80 11.97 -5.47
N ARG A 37 -3.18 13.07 -5.03
CA ARG A 37 -2.83 14.24 -5.84
C ARG A 37 -1.32 14.42 -5.92
N LEU A 38 -0.80 14.86 -7.08
CA LEU A 38 0.63 15.09 -7.31
C LEU A 38 1.35 15.75 -6.13
N GLN A 39 0.86 16.89 -5.67
CA GLN A 39 1.44 17.68 -4.59
C GLN A 39 1.54 16.97 -3.22
N HIS A 40 0.85 15.85 -3.04
CA HIS A 40 0.86 15.08 -1.81
C HIS A 40 1.86 13.92 -1.85
N LEU A 41 2.46 13.58 -3.00
CA LEU A 41 3.45 12.50 -3.07
C LEU A 41 4.64 12.80 -2.16
N HIS A 42 4.83 11.92 -1.17
CA HIS A 42 6.04 11.86 -0.36
C HIS A 42 6.78 10.56 -0.59
N ILE A 43 8.11 10.63 -0.65
CA ILE A 43 8.99 9.45 -0.68
C ILE A 43 9.99 9.60 0.47
N SER A 44 9.95 8.67 1.42
CA SER A 44 10.77 8.73 2.65
C SER A 44 10.69 10.09 3.37
N GLY A 45 9.46 10.63 3.48
CA GLY A 45 9.20 11.95 4.09
C GLY A 45 9.54 13.17 3.23
N VAL A 46 10.21 13.00 2.08
CA VAL A 46 10.54 14.11 1.17
C VAL A 46 9.33 14.47 0.32
N PRO A 47 8.92 15.76 0.20
CA PRO A 47 7.73 16.18 -0.56
C PRO A 47 8.00 16.22 -2.08
N VAL A 48 8.37 15.07 -2.65
CA VAL A 48 8.77 14.89 -4.06
C VAL A 48 7.73 15.47 -5.01
N GLY A 49 6.45 15.23 -4.75
CA GLY A 49 5.34 15.73 -5.57
C GLY A 49 5.35 17.24 -5.77
N ARG A 50 5.52 18.01 -4.68
CA ARG A 50 5.58 19.49 -4.73
C ARG A 50 6.80 19.98 -5.48
N ILE A 51 7.93 19.28 -5.34
CA ILE A 51 9.19 19.65 -5.99
C ILE A 51 9.10 19.41 -7.50
N LEU A 52 8.56 18.25 -7.93
CA LEU A 52 8.33 17.93 -9.33
C LEU A 52 7.34 18.90 -9.98
N GLN A 53 6.22 19.21 -9.31
CA GLN A 53 5.26 20.19 -9.80
C GLN A 53 5.90 21.56 -10.03
N LYS A 54 6.72 22.05 -9.09
CA LYS A 54 7.46 23.32 -9.24
C LYS A 54 8.46 23.29 -10.40
N ARG A 55 9.18 22.18 -10.62
CA ARG A 55 10.10 22.04 -11.76
C ARG A 55 9.34 22.11 -13.09
N ASN A 56 8.17 21.49 -13.16
CA ASN A 56 7.34 21.41 -14.37
C ASN A 56 6.58 22.71 -14.68
N ALA A 57 6.27 23.53 -13.67
CA ALA A 57 5.57 24.82 -13.80
C ALA A 57 6.27 25.83 -14.74
N SER A 58 7.54 25.59 -15.07
CA SER A 58 8.33 26.36 -16.04
C SER A 58 7.83 26.22 -17.49
N SER A 59 6.95 25.26 -17.79
CA SER A 59 6.43 25.01 -19.14
C SER A 59 4.93 25.30 -19.26
N LYS A 60 4.54 26.02 -20.32
CA LYS A 60 3.11 26.33 -20.61
C LYS A 60 2.24 25.08 -20.81
N ALA A 61 2.82 24.00 -21.33
CA ALA A 61 2.12 22.74 -21.53
C ALA A 61 1.79 22.02 -20.21
N ALA A 62 2.70 22.08 -19.22
CA ALA A 62 2.44 21.53 -17.89
C ALA A 62 1.32 22.29 -17.16
N ALA A 63 1.24 23.61 -17.30
CA ALA A 63 0.21 24.41 -16.65
C ALA A 63 -1.23 24.08 -17.13
N ALA A 64 -1.40 23.81 -18.43
CA ALA A 64 -2.70 23.39 -18.98
C ALA A 64 -3.08 21.98 -18.51
N HIS A 65 -2.12 21.04 -18.50
CA HIS A 65 -2.33 19.68 -18.02
C HIS A 65 -2.67 19.63 -16.52
N ASP A 66 -2.00 20.45 -15.69
CA ASP A 66 -2.28 20.56 -14.26
C ASP A 66 -3.72 21.03 -13.98
N THR A 67 -4.25 21.93 -14.81
CA THR A 67 -5.63 22.44 -14.65
C THR A 67 -6.67 21.35 -14.94
N GLU A 68 -6.53 20.62 -16.06
CA GLU A 68 -7.43 19.50 -16.40
C GLU A 68 -7.34 18.38 -15.35
N TYR A 69 -6.13 18.07 -14.91
CA TYR A 69 -5.86 17.10 -13.85
C TYR A 69 -6.57 17.46 -12.54
N ASP A 70 -6.41 18.70 -12.09
CA ASP A 70 -7.01 19.16 -10.83
C ASP A 70 -8.55 19.19 -10.91
N GLU A 71 -9.11 19.60 -12.06
CA GLU A 71 -10.56 19.53 -12.30
C GLU A 71 -11.08 18.09 -12.26
N ALA A 72 -10.37 17.13 -12.87
CA ALA A 72 -10.73 15.73 -12.82
C ALA A 72 -10.66 15.17 -11.38
N LYS A 73 -9.60 15.51 -10.64
CA LYS A 73 -9.41 15.10 -9.24
C LYS A 73 -10.39 15.75 -8.26
N ASN A 74 -10.94 16.92 -8.58
CA ASN A 74 -12.03 17.53 -7.83
C ASN A 74 -13.35 16.76 -7.98
N LYS A 75 -13.55 16.06 -9.10
CA LYS A 75 -14.74 15.21 -9.32
C LYS A 75 -14.56 13.81 -8.74
N LYS A 76 -13.37 13.22 -8.84
CA LYS A 76 -13.06 11.87 -8.34
C LYS A 76 -11.57 11.74 -8.02
N ASP A 77 -11.24 11.42 -6.76
CA ASP A 77 -9.84 11.20 -6.36
C ASP A 77 -9.36 9.83 -6.84
N GLY A 78 -10.00 8.74 -6.40
CA GLY A 78 -9.65 7.40 -6.86
C GLY A 78 -9.89 6.29 -5.85
N SER A 79 -8.92 5.40 -5.66
CA SER A 79 -9.01 4.28 -4.72
C SER A 79 -7.64 3.63 -4.47
N ILE A 80 -7.52 2.91 -3.37
CA ILE A 80 -6.45 1.93 -3.16
C ILE A 80 -7.02 0.69 -2.48
N ILE A 81 -6.57 -0.47 -2.95
CA ILE A 81 -6.78 -1.75 -2.25
C ILE A 81 -5.41 -2.20 -1.76
N VAL A 82 -5.30 -2.51 -0.47
CA VAL A 82 -4.10 -3.13 0.13
C VAL A 82 -4.47 -4.48 0.71
N ILE A 83 -3.74 -5.51 0.30
CA ILE A 83 -3.82 -6.85 0.84
C ILE A 83 -2.54 -7.12 1.63
N LEU A 84 -2.68 -7.40 2.92
CA LEU A 84 -1.61 -7.85 3.79
C LEU A 84 -1.69 -9.37 3.98
N ALA A 85 -0.56 -10.05 3.81
CA ALA A 85 -0.41 -11.47 4.08
C ALA A 85 0.68 -11.67 5.14
N THR A 86 0.49 -12.62 6.05
CA THR A 86 1.52 -13.00 7.02
C THR A 86 1.47 -14.48 7.34
N ASP A 87 2.62 -15.07 7.64
CA ASP A 87 2.74 -16.42 8.19
C ASP A 87 2.71 -16.44 9.74
N ALA A 88 2.56 -15.28 10.39
CA ALA A 88 2.38 -15.20 11.83
C ALA A 88 0.99 -15.73 12.25
N PRO A 89 0.89 -16.51 13.35
CA PRO A 89 -0.39 -17.01 13.85
C PRO A 89 -1.18 -15.87 14.48
N LEU A 90 -2.13 -15.31 13.72
CA LEU A 90 -2.94 -14.17 14.13
C LEU A 90 -4.42 -14.50 14.12
N LEU A 91 -5.10 -14.17 15.21
CA LEU A 91 -6.54 -14.23 15.32
C LEU A 91 -7.21 -13.17 14.41
N PRO A 92 -8.50 -13.35 14.04
CA PRO A 92 -9.21 -12.37 13.21
C PRO A 92 -9.17 -10.93 13.73
N VAL A 93 -9.26 -10.74 15.06
CA VAL A 93 -9.16 -9.40 15.68
C VAL A 93 -7.75 -8.80 15.60
N GLN A 94 -6.71 -9.64 15.59
CA GLN A 94 -5.32 -9.20 15.40
C GLN A 94 -5.05 -8.85 13.93
N LEU A 95 -5.61 -9.62 12.99
CA LEU A 95 -5.59 -9.30 11.57
C LEU A 95 -6.27 -7.97 11.27
N GLN A 96 -7.40 -7.65 11.92
CA GLN A 96 -8.01 -6.32 11.81
C GLN A 96 -7.07 -5.21 12.30
N ARG A 97 -6.29 -5.45 13.36
CA ARG A 97 -5.28 -4.48 13.85
C ARG A 97 -4.12 -4.34 12.86
N LEU A 98 -3.68 -5.44 12.25
CA LEU A 98 -2.66 -5.47 11.20
C LEU A 98 -3.13 -4.68 9.97
N ALA A 99 -4.34 -4.95 9.47
CA ALA A 99 -4.95 -4.24 8.34
C ALA A 99 -5.01 -2.72 8.56
N LYS A 100 -5.29 -2.27 9.79
CA LYS A 100 -5.26 -0.84 10.14
C LYS A 100 -3.88 -0.21 9.92
N ARG A 101 -2.77 -0.96 10.01
CA ARG A 101 -1.42 -0.42 9.80
C ARG A 101 -1.10 -0.11 8.34
N ALA A 102 -1.83 -0.68 7.39
CA ALA A 102 -1.77 -0.24 5.99
C ALA A 102 -2.08 1.26 5.84
N THR A 103 -2.97 1.81 6.69
CA THR A 103 -3.26 3.26 6.69
C THR A 103 -2.04 4.11 7.06
N MET A 104 -1.13 3.60 7.89
CA MET A 104 0.09 4.31 8.28
C MET A 104 1.07 4.38 7.11
N GLY A 105 1.28 3.25 6.43
CA GLY A 105 2.10 3.22 5.21
C GLY A 105 1.52 4.12 4.12
N LEU A 106 0.21 4.04 3.89
CA LEU A 106 -0.51 4.90 2.94
C LEU A 106 -0.38 6.40 3.28
N ALA A 107 -0.47 6.77 4.56
CA ALA A 107 -0.31 8.15 5.03
C ALA A 107 1.13 8.67 4.85
N ARG A 108 2.16 7.83 5.03
CA ARG A 108 3.57 8.21 4.79
C ARG A 108 3.87 8.53 3.33
N VAL A 109 3.11 7.96 2.39
CA VAL A 109 3.15 8.32 0.95
C VAL A 109 2.28 9.56 0.65
N GLY A 110 1.66 10.15 1.68
CA GLY A 110 0.91 11.40 1.63
C GLY A 110 -0.57 11.26 1.25
N SER A 111 -1.20 10.12 1.53
CA SER A 111 -2.67 10.07 1.45
C SER A 111 -3.33 10.79 2.62
N TYR A 112 -4.47 11.41 2.36
CA TYR A 112 -5.41 11.90 3.37
C TYR A 112 -6.73 11.11 3.38
N ALA A 113 -6.82 10.02 2.60
CA ALA A 113 -8.06 9.26 2.40
C ALA A 113 -9.25 10.18 2.08
N HIS A 114 -9.11 11.02 1.05
CA HIS A 114 -10.15 12.00 0.70
C HIS A 114 -11.49 11.30 0.46
N ASN A 115 -12.60 11.98 0.74
CA ASN A 115 -13.96 11.44 0.67
C ASN A 115 -14.29 10.60 -0.59
N PRO A 116 -13.91 10.99 -1.83
CA PRO A 116 -14.20 10.17 -3.01
C PRO A 116 -13.24 9.00 -3.23
N SER A 117 -12.26 8.78 -2.33
CA SER A 117 -11.29 7.68 -2.42
C SER A 117 -11.82 6.43 -1.72
N GLY A 118 -11.99 5.35 -2.48
CA GLY A 118 -12.32 4.04 -1.94
C GLY A 118 -11.09 3.32 -1.41
N ASP A 119 -10.73 3.56 -0.16
CA ASP A 119 -9.53 3.00 0.47
C ASP A 119 -9.89 1.74 1.29
N LEU A 120 -9.47 0.56 0.82
CA LEU A 120 -9.82 -0.74 1.40
C LEU A 120 -8.57 -1.53 1.82
N PHE A 121 -8.62 -2.10 3.01
CA PHE A 121 -7.49 -2.84 3.60
C PHE A 121 -7.97 -4.21 4.10
N LEU A 122 -7.32 -5.28 3.63
CA LEU A 122 -7.57 -6.66 4.07
C LEU A 122 -6.26 -7.24 4.60
N ALA A 123 -6.34 -8.04 5.67
CA ALA A 123 -5.22 -8.83 6.14
C ALA A 123 -5.65 -10.29 6.35
N PHE A 124 -4.78 -11.23 5.99
CA PHE A 124 -4.96 -12.65 6.28
C PHE A 124 -3.67 -13.28 6.81
N SER A 125 -3.82 -14.37 7.55
CA SER A 125 -2.72 -15.21 8.01
C SER A 125 -2.74 -16.55 7.28
N THR A 126 -1.56 -17.08 6.97
CA THR A 126 -1.35 -18.43 6.42
C THR A 126 -0.91 -19.44 7.47
N ALA A 127 -0.83 -19.05 8.75
CA ALA A 127 -0.29 -19.90 9.81
C ALA A 127 -1.21 -21.08 10.18
N ALA A 128 -2.53 -20.84 10.14
CA ALA A 128 -3.53 -21.84 10.52
C ALA A 128 -4.21 -22.44 9.29
N GLU A 129 -4.23 -23.76 9.20
CA GLU A 129 -5.07 -24.48 8.23
C GLU A 129 -6.48 -24.65 8.81
N ILE A 130 -7.47 -24.01 8.19
CA ILE A 130 -8.88 -24.13 8.57
C ILE A 130 -9.56 -25.15 7.66
N PRO A 131 -10.07 -26.29 8.18
CA PRO A 131 -10.72 -27.30 7.35
C PRO A 131 -11.96 -26.74 6.64
N VAL A 132 -12.01 -26.89 5.32
CA VAL A 132 -13.21 -26.57 4.54
C VAL A 132 -14.27 -27.64 4.78
N GLN A 133 -15.43 -27.23 5.26
CA GLN A 133 -16.56 -28.15 5.45
C GLN A 133 -17.16 -28.51 4.09
N THR A 134 -16.80 -29.67 3.54
CA THR A 134 -17.37 -30.17 2.29
C THR A 134 -18.80 -30.65 2.54
N VAL A 135 -19.78 -29.84 2.13
CA VAL A 135 -21.19 -30.22 2.09
C VAL A 135 -21.56 -30.47 0.64
N THR A 136 -21.77 -31.74 0.26
CA THR A 136 -22.35 -32.08 -1.05
C THR A 136 -23.82 -32.47 -0.88
N GLY A 137 -24.58 -32.50 -1.97
CA GLY A 137 -25.98 -32.94 -1.94
C GLY A 137 -26.19 -34.39 -1.47
N GLN A 138 -25.12 -35.19 -1.36
CA GLN A 138 -25.19 -36.60 -0.96
C GLN A 138 -24.42 -36.93 0.32
N HIS A 139 -23.53 -36.05 0.79
CA HIS A 139 -22.73 -36.31 1.98
C HIS A 139 -22.48 -35.03 2.78
N ARG A 140 -22.79 -35.11 4.08
CA ARG A 140 -22.44 -34.09 5.06
C ARG A 140 -21.53 -34.74 6.10
N ALA A 141 -20.22 -34.50 5.99
CA ALA A 141 -19.21 -35.09 6.87
C ALA A 141 -19.27 -34.57 8.33
N VAL A 142 -20.03 -33.49 8.57
CA VAL A 142 -20.18 -32.88 9.90
C VAL A 142 -21.64 -32.62 10.26
N ASP A 143 -21.95 -32.71 11.54
CA ASP A 143 -23.25 -32.35 12.11
C ASP A 143 -23.24 -30.85 12.47
N PRO A 144 -24.02 -29.99 11.77
CA PRO A 144 -23.98 -28.54 11.99
C PRO A 144 -24.61 -28.10 13.31
N PHE A 145 -25.33 -28.99 14.00
CA PHE A 145 -25.97 -28.70 15.28
C PHE A 145 -25.17 -29.26 16.46
N LYS A 146 -23.98 -29.83 16.19
CA LYS A 146 -23.05 -30.28 17.24
C LYS A 146 -21.76 -29.47 17.14
N PRO A 147 -21.43 -28.65 18.15
CA PRO A 147 -20.20 -27.86 18.13
C PRO A 147 -18.97 -28.78 18.17
N GLY A 148 -18.04 -28.56 17.23
CA GLY A 148 -16.70 -29.15 17.23
C GLY A 148 -15.65 -28.15 17.69
N LEU A 149 -14.56 -28.64 18.28
CA LEU A 149 -13.44 -27.81 18.69
C LEU A 149 -12.43 -27.67 17.54
N ILE A 150 -11.90 -26.45 17.35
CA ILE A 150 -10.74 -26.18 16.50
C ILE A 150 -9.73 -25.45 17.38
N ASN A 151 -8.55 -26.04 17.53
CA ASN A 151 -7.44 -25.41 18.26
C ASN A 151 -6.63 -24.56 17.28
N ILE A 152 -6.32 -23.33 17.66
CA ILE A 152 -5.52 -22.38 16.88
C ILE A 152 -4.46 -21.77 17.78
N GLU A 153 -3.26 -21.58 17.25
CA GLU A 153 -2.22 -20.79 17.90
C GLU A 153 -2.44 -19.31 17.63
N ALA A 154 -1.94 -18.46 18.54
CA ALA A 154 -2.06 -17.02 18.43
C ALA A 154 -0.84 -16.32 19.02
N THR A 155 -0.38 -15.28 18.32
CA THR A 155 0.69 -14.39 18.77
C THR A 155 0.21 -13.59 19.98
N ASP A 156 1.08 -13.33 20.97
CA ASP A 156 0.75 -12.45 22.09
C ASP A 156 0.57 -11.00 21.61
N ASN A 157 -0.46 -10.34 22.13
CA ASN A 157 -0.69 -8.92 21.88
C ASN A 157 0.42 -8.01 22.40
N GLN A 158 1.21 -8.42 23.38
CA GLN A 158 2.33 -7.64 23.92
C GLN A 158 3.56 -7.65 23.01
N THR A 159 3.71 -8.68 22.16
CA THR A 159 4.90 -8.87 21.31
C THR A 159 4.65 -8.56 19.82
N ILE A 160 3.40 -8.23 19.45
CA ILE A 160 2.95 -8.08 18.06
C ILE A 160 3.51 -6.86 17.30
N ASN A 161 4.15 -5.89 17.97
CA ASN A 161 4.47 -4.59 17.39
C ASN A 161 5.39 -4.67 16.15
N GLY A 162 6.31 -5.64 16.09
CA GLY A 162 7.15 -5.84 14.91
C GLY A 162 6.33 -6.13 13.64
N LEU A 163 5.22 -6.88 13.75
CA LEU A 163 4.32 -7.14 12.63
C LEU A 163 3.59 -5.86 12.19
N PHE A 164 3.28 -4.96 13.13
CA PHE A 164 2.60 -3.69 12.84
C PHE A 164 3.49 -2.69 12.10
N GLU A 165 4.75 -2.58 12.51
CA GLU A 165 5.74 -1.77 11.82
C GLU A 165 5.98 -2.32 10.42
N ALA A 166 6.19 -3.64 10.31
CA ALA A 166 6.35 -4.34 9.05
C ALA A 166 5.17 -4.14 8.08
N ALA A 167 3.93 -4.17 8.57
CA ALA A 167 2.76 -3.90 7.75
C ALA A 167 2.72 -2.46 7.19
N ALA A 168 3.12 -1.47 7.99
CA ALA A 168 3.19 -0.09 7.55
C ALA A 168 4.30 0.09 6.50
N ASP A 169 5.51 -0.42 6.78
CA ASP A 169 6.67 -0.31 5.92
C ASP A 169 6.48 -1.05 4.58
N ALA A 170 5.96 -2.28 4.62
CA ALA A 170 5.66 -3.04 3.42
C ALA A 170 4.59 -2.35 2.57
N THR A 171 3.57 -1.73 3.19
CA THR A 171 2.55 -0.97 2.45
C THR A 171 3.14 0.27 1.79
N GLU A 172 3.94 1.04 2.53
CA GLU A 172 4.62 2.24 2.02
C GLU A 172 5.49 1.90 0.80
N GLU A 173 6.35 0.90 0.92
CA GLU A 173 7.22 0.49 -0.18
C GLU A 173 6.45 -0.15 -1.34
N ALA A 174 5.40 -0.92 -1.08
CA ALA A 174 4.57 -1.48 -2.15
C ALA A 174 3.93 -0.37 -3.00
N ILE A 175 3.54 0.76 -2.41
CA ILE A 175 3.04 1.93 -3.15
C ILE A 175 4.17 2.58 -3.95
N TYR A 176 5.39 2.70 -3.38
CA TYR A 176 6.55 3.16 -4.15
C TYR A 176 6.81 2.28 -5.36
N ASN A 177 6.82 0.95 -5.19
CA ASN A 177 7.01 0.00 -6.27
C ASN A 177 5.91 0.11 -7.33
N ALA A 178 4.66 0.39 -6.94
CA ALA A 178 3.57 0.63 -7.89
C ALA A 178 3.79 1.88 -8.76
N LEU A 179 4.44 2.91 -8.22
CA LEU A 179 4.77 4.15 -8.94
C LEU A 179 6.04 4.01 -9.78
N THR A 180 7.09 3.39 -9.23
CA THR A 180 8.41 3.34 -9.85
C THR A 180 8.54 2.28 -10.94
N MET A 181 7.69 1.24 -10.91
CA MET A 181 7.63 0.22 -11.96
C MET A 181 6.61 0.55 -13.06
N ALA A 182 5.83 1.61 -12.90
CA ALA A 182 4.79 1.96 -13.86
C ALA A 182 5.38 2.68 -15.08
N GLU A 183 5.00 2.23 -16.28
CA GLU A 183 5.41 2.86 -17.55
C GLU A 183 4.34 3.81 -18.09
N THR A 184 4.77 4.87 -18.81
CA THR A 184 3.87 5.79 -19.50
C THR A 184 2.92 5.01 -20.39
N MET A 185 1.64 5.34 -20.33
CA MET A 185 0.60 4.60 -21.05
C MET A 185 -0.38 5.57 -21.70
N THR A 186 -0.61 5.38 -23.00
CA THR A 186 -1.74 5.96 -23.73
C THR A 186 -2.88 4.96 -23.75
N GLY A 187 -4.03 5.36 -23.21
CA GLY A 187 -5.22 4.53 -23.11
C GLY A 187 -6.40 5.06 -23.92
N ASN A 188 -7.60 4.86 -23.37
CA ASN A 188 -8.86 5.18 -24.03
C ASN A 188 -8.94 6.65 -24.49
N MET A 189 -9.42 6.87 -25.72
CA MET A 189 -9.55 8.17 -26.37
C MET A 189 -8.22 8.96 -26.45
N GLY A 190 -7.09 8.26 -26.56
CA GLY A 190 -5.78 8.91 -26.69
C GLY A 190 -5.26 9.60 -25.43
N ARG A 191 -5.88 9.35 -24.26
CA ARG A 191 -5.42 9.90 -22.98
C ARG A 191 -4.12 9.24 -22.54
N THR A 192 -3.09 10.04 -22.32
CA THR A 192 -1.79 9.57 -21.81
C THR A 192 -1.65 9.87 -20.33
N VAL A 193 -1.09 8.92 -19.58
CA VAL A 193 -0.65 9.10 -18.20
C VAL A 193 0.83 8.78 -18.13
N GLU A 194 1.62 9.74 -17.69
CA GLU A 194 3.08 9.64 -17.62
C GLU A 194 3.55 8.79 -16.45
N ALA A 195 4.65 8.04 -16.65
CA ALA A 195 5.41 7.42 -15.58
C ALA A 195 6.03 8.48 -14.65
N LEU A 196 6.28 8.09 -13.40
CA LEU A 196 7.07 8.90 -12.48
C LEU A 196 8.48 9.11 -13.06
N PRO A 197 8.99 10.35 -13.20
CA PRO A 197 10.34 10.58 -13.72
C PRO A 197 11.40 10.13 -12.70
N LEU A 198 11.90 8.90 -12.86
CA LEU A 198 12.78 8.25 -11.89
C LEU A 198 14.09 8.98 -11.67
N GLU A 199 14.72 9.50 -12.73
CA GLU A 199 15.98 10.24 -12.62
C GLU A 199 15.80 11.52 -11.80
N ALA A 200 14.80 12.34 -12.12
CA ALA A 200 14.48 13.55 -11.36
C ALA A 200 14.08 13.22 -9.91
N THR A 201 13.38 12.12 -9.69
CA THR A 201 13.01 11.64 -8.35
C THR A 201 14.26 11.25 -7.55
N ARG A 202 15.19 10.51 -8.18
CA ARG A 202 16.46 10.09 -7.56
C ARG A 202 17.31 11.30 -7.18
N GLU A 203 17.41 12.32 -8.03
CA GLU A 203 18.10 13.57 -7.72
C GLU A 203 17.54 14.27 -6.49
N ILE A 204 16.21 14.36 -6.38
CA ILE A 204 15.53 14.99 -5.24
C ILE A 204 15.88 14.27 -3.94
N ILE A 205 15.80 12.93 -3.94
CA ILE A 205 16.12 12.11 -2.78
C ILE A 205 17.61 12.16 -2.45
N ALA A 206 18.50 12.11 -3.44
CA ALA A 206 19.94 12.19 -3.23
C ALA A 206 20.34 13.51 -2.55
N ARG A 207 19.78 14.63 -3.02
CA ARG A 207 19.99 15.94 -2.39
C ARG A 207 19.48 16.00 -0.95
N PHE A 208 18.35 15.35 -0.67
CA PHE A 208 17.84 15.28 0.70
C PHE A 208 18.79 14.47 1.61
N LYS A 209 19.26 13.31 1.15
CA LYS A 209 20.22 12.47 1.88
C LYS A 209 21.56 13.17 2.14
N GLU A 210 22.04 13.95 1.18
CA GLU A 210 23.24 14.78 1.35
C GLU A 210 23.07 15.80 2.47
N VAL A 211 21.93 16.52 2.48
CA VAL A 211 21.60 17.47 3.54
C VAL A 211 21.42 16.77 4.89
N GLU A 212 20.71 15.65 4.93
CA GLU A 212 20.53 14.83 6.15
C GLU A 212 21.87 14.37 6.72
N GLY A 213 22.76 13.85 5.87
CA GLY A 213 24.10 13.44 6.25
C GLY A 213 24.98 14.58 6.76
N SER A 214 24.69 15.83 6.39
CA SER A 214 25.45 16.99 6.89
C SER A 214 25.17 17.33 8.36
N PHE A 215 24.15 16.73 8.98
CA PHE A 215 23.83 16.90 10.41
C PHE A 215 24.53 15.89 11.33
N VAL A 216 25.25 14.91 10.78
CA VAL A 216 25.95 13.84 11.52
C VAL A 216 27.45 13.95 11.28
#